data_AF-A0A955TB18-F1
#
_entry.id   AF-A0A955TB18-F1
#
_cell.length_a   1.000
_cell.length_b   1.000
_cell.length_c   1.000
_cell.angle_alpha   90.00
_cell.angle_beta   90.00
_cell.angle_gamma   90.00
#
_symmetry.space_group_name_H-M   'P 1'
#
loop_
_entity.id
_entity.type
_entity.pdbx_description
1 polymer ?
#
loop_
_entity_poly.entity_id
_entity_poly.type
_entity_poly.pdbx_seq_one_letter_code
_entity_poly.pdbx_strand_id
1 'polypeptide(L)' 'MKTRQLGRTGIEVSEYGLGTWAMGGGIYGMVDDSESIRTIHRAEDHGVNFLDTA' A
#
# COMPACT_ATOMS: atom_id res chain seq x y z
N MET A 1 5.01 3.43 -13.38
CA MET A 1 4.51 2.14 -12.85
C MET A 1 3.84 1.34 -13.97
N LYS A 2 4.00 0.03 -14.03
CA LYS A 2 3.20 -0.86 -14.91
C LYS A 2 1.94 -1.30 -14.16
N THR A 3 0.79 -1.37 -14.83
CA THR A 3 -0.49 -1.81 -14.23
C THR A 3 -0.95 -3.17 -14.76
N ARG A 4 -1.89 -3.78 -14.04
CA ARG A 4 -2.58 -5.02 -14.35
C ARG A 4 -4.04 -4.92 -13.96
N GLN A 5 -4.91 -5.58 -14.71
CA GLN A 5 -6.31 -5.72 -14.34
C GLN A 5 -6.47 -6.60 -13.09
N LEU A 6 -7.21 -6.11 -12.09
CA LEU A 6 -7.53 -6.86 -10.88
C LEU A 6 -8.62 -7.89 -11.18
N GLY A 7 -8.21 -9.11 -11.52
CA GLY A 7 -9.13 -10.21 -11.84
C GLY A 7 -10.05 -9.85 -13.01
N ARG A 8 -11.37 -9.94 -12.80
CA ARG A 8 -12.40 -9.63 -13.82
C ARG A 8 -13.10 -8.29 -13.59
N THR A 9 -12.56 -7.45 -12.72
CA THR A 9 -13.25 -6.23 -12.25
C THR A 9 -13.19 -5.07 -13.24
N GLY A 10 -12.20 -5.06 -14.15
CA GLY A 10 -11.94 -3.89 -15.00
C GLY A 10 -11.11 -2.80 -14.31
N ILE A 11 -10.73 -3.00 -13.04
CA ILE A 11 -9.90 -2.06 -12.29
C ILE A 11 -8.43 -2.31 -12.62
N GLU A 12 -7.71 -1.26 -13.01
CA GLU A 12 -6.26 -1.31 -13.24
C GLU A 12 -5.49 -0.96 -11.96
N VAL A 13 -4.70 -1.92 -11.46
CA VAL A 13 -3.86 -1.76 -10.27
C VAL A 13 -2.37 -1.81 -10.63
N SER A 14 -1.52 -1.17 -9.87
CA SER A 14 -0.07 -1.26 -10.00
C SER A 14 0.40 -2.71 -9.85
N GLU A 15 1.39 -3.13 -10.65
CA GLU A 15 1.93 -4.51 -10.62
C GLU A 15 2.51 -4.88 -9.24
N TYR A 16 2.88 -3.86 -8.45
CA TYR A 16 3.22 -3.96 -7.03
C TYR A 16 2.22 -3.17 -6.19
N GLY A 17 1.75 -3.74 -5.08
CA GLY A 17 0.92 -3.08 -4.07
C GLY A 17 1.68 -2.85 -2.75
N LEU A 18 1.11 -2.02 -1.87
CA LEU A 18 1.64 -1.78 -0.52
C LEU A 18 0.75 -2.50 0.50
N GLY A 19 1.31 -3.47 1.22
CA GLY A 19 0.67 -4.07 2.40
C GLY A 19 0.92 -3.22 3.64
N THR A 20 -0.10 -2.99 4.46
CA THR A 20 -0.05 -2.06 5.61
C THR A 20 0.00 -2.76 6.97
N TRP A 21 0.11 -4.09 7.02
CA TRP A 21 0.00 -4.85 8.28
C TRP A 21 0.97 -4.39 9.37
N ALA A 22 2.21 -4.08 9.00
CA ALA A 22 3.23 -3.59 9.94
C ALA A 22 2.91 -2.19 10.50
N MET A 23 2.06 -1.40 9.83
CA MET A 23 1.70 -0.04 10.25
C MET A 23 0.69 -0.03 11.41
N GLY A 24 0.01 -1.14 11.69
CA GLY A 24 -1.06 -1.21 12.69
C GLY A 24 -0.60 -1.23 14.15
N GLY A 25 0.70 -1.25 14.44
CA GLY A 25 1.24 -1.14 15.81
C GLY A 25 0.97 -2.32 16.77
N GLY A 26 0.21 -3.35 16.34
CA GLY A 26 -0.20 -4.45 17.21
C GLY A 26 0.82 -5.59 17.33
N ILE A 27 1.34 -6.07 16.20
CA ILE A 27 2.11 -7.34 16.15
C ILE A 27 3.62 -7.11 16.04
N TYR A 28 4.04 -6.00 15.44
CA TYR A 28 5.44 -5.71 15.12
C TYR A 28 6.10 -4.68 16.05
N GLY A 29 5.45 -4.36 17.17
CA GLY A 29 5.89 -3.33 18.11
C GLY A 29 5.30 -1.96 17.80
N MET A 30 5.80 -0.95 18.51
CA MET A 30 5.29 0.42 18.35
C MET A 30 5.65 0.97 16.96
N VAL A 31 4.68 1.67 16.38
CA VAL A 31 4.79 2.29 15.06
C VAL A 31 4.61 3.80 15.19
N ASP A 32 5.39 4.57 14.45
CA ASP A 32 5.16 6.00 14.25
C ASP A 32 4.14 6.19 13.11
N ASP A 33 2.95 6.68 13.44
CA ASP A 33 1.91 7.00 12.46
C ASP A 33 2.40 7.98 11.40
N SER A 34 3.29 8.91 11.76
CA SER A 34 3.85 9.89 10.83
C SER A 34 4.72 9.22 9.77
N GLU A 35 5.48 8.20 10.14
CA GLU A 35 6.28 7.41 9.20
C GLU A 35 5.40 6.52 8.32
N SER A 36 4.32 5.96 8.88
CA SER A 36 3.34 5.19 8.11
C SER A 36 2.67 6.05 7.03
N ILE A 37 2.25 7.27 7.39
CA ILE A 37 1.68 8.25 6.46
C ILE A 37 2.70 8.63 5.37
N ARG A 38 3.96 8.93 5.75
CA ARG A 38 5.04 9.21 4.79
C ARG A 38 5.27 8.03 3.84
N THR A 39 5.20 6.80 4.33
CA THR A 39 5.39 5.58 3.54
C THR A 39 4.27 5.42 2.50
N ILE A 40 3.02 5.67 2.87
CA ILE A 40 1.88 5.59 1.95
C ILE A 40 2.02 6.62 0.83
N HIS A 41 2.29 7.89 1.16
CA HIS A 41 2.51 8.92 0.15
C HIS A 41 3.74 8.65 -0.72
N ARG A 42 4.81 8.09 -0.14
CA ARG A 42 5.98 7.69 -0.92
C ARG A 42 5.63 6.59 -1.93
N ALA A 43 4.79 5.63 -1.57
CA ALA A 43 4.32 4.61 -2.50
C ALA A 43 3.48 5.22 -3.64
N GLU A 44 2.60 6.17 -3.31
CA GLU A 44 1.81 6.93 -4.27
C GLU A 44 2.69 7.73 -5.24
N ASP A 45 3.73 8.42 -4.76
CA ASP A 45 4.71 9.15 -5.57
C ASP A 45 5.41 8.24 -6.62
N HIS A 46 5.58 6.96 -6.30
CA HIS A 46 6.16 5.96 -7.22
C HIS A 46 5.12 5.29 -8.13
N GLY A 47 3.86 5.68 -8.01
CA GLY A 47 2.73 5.23 -8.82
C GLY A 47 2.04 3.97 -8.30
N VAL A 48 2.21 3.62 -7.02
CA VAL A 48 1.41 2.56 -6.38
C VAL A 48 0.00 3.07 -6.19
N ASN A 49 -1.00 2.29 -6.62
CA ASN A 49 -2.41 2.63 -6.46
C ASN A 49 -3.23 1.51 -5.79
N PHE A 50 -2.55 0.47 -5.27
CA PHE A 50 -3.18 -0.64 -4.59
C PHE A 50 -2.59 -0.82 -3.19
N LEU A 51 -3.45 -0.60 -2.19
CA LEU A 51 -3.13 -0.73 -0.76
C LEU A 51 -3.92 -1.91 -0.19
N ASP A 52 -3.22 -2.82 0.50
CA ASP A 52 -3.79 -4.00 1.14
C ASP A 52 -3.74 -3.85 2.68
N THR A 53 -4.88 -4.02 3.34
CA THR A 53 -5.06 -3.84 4.80
C THR A 53 -6.16 -4.78 5.33
N ALA A 54 -6.28 -4.92 6.66
CA ALA A 54 -7.31 -5.70 7.36
C ALA A 54 -7.91 -4.97 8.56
#